data_AF-A0A535RBA0-F1
#
_entry.id   AF-A0A535RBA0-F1
#
_cell.length_a   1.000
_cell.length_b   1.000
_cell.length_c   1.000
_cell.angle_alpha   90.00
_cell.angle_beta   90.00
_cell.angle_gamma   90.00
#
_symmetry.space_group_name_H-M   'P 1'
#
loop_
_entity.id
_entity.type
_entity.pdbx_description
1 polymer ?
#
loop_
_entity_poly.entity_id
_entity_poly.type
_entity_poly.pdbx_seq_one_letter_code
_entity_poly.pdbx_strand_id
1 'polypeptide(L)'
;MSLTVIDRFHPRLRDELQAAINAGHIRKVDEVALLEQQQLLPLAYLSLQLLLIGAVFFGILNYAAYVWHYHTLGLSSTGWGLLLWLVINVVGYCVMLLLHELLHGAAFLLWGGRPYLGAKLPYALYCGAKNQLFRRNQYLVVGL
;
A
#
# COMPACT_ATOMS: atom_id res chain seq x y z
N MET A 1 2.05 19.07 -18.64
CA MET A 1 0.99 18.92 -17.62
C MET A 1 1.32 19.85 -16.47
N SER A 2 0.35 20.62 -15.97
CA SER A 2 0.56 21.53 -14.83
C SER A 2 0.54 20.72 -13.52
N LEU A 3 1.63 20.73 -12.77
CA LEU A 3 1.72 20.12 -11.46
C LEU A 3 1.22 21.13 -10.41
N THR A 4 0.34 20.69 -9.51
CA THR A 4 -0.22 21.53 -8.44
C THR A 4 0.37 21.15 -7.10
N VAL A 5 0.96 22.09 -6.38
CA VAL A 5 1.49 21.86 -5.03
C VAL A 5 0.34 21.78 -4.03
N ILE A 6 0.29 20.71 -3.25
CA ILE A 6 -0.73 20.46 -2.24
C ILE A 6 -0.11 20.56 -0.85
N ASP A 7 -0.57 21.54 -0.07
CA ASP A 7 -0.30 21.62 1.36
C ASP A 7 -1.42 22.39 2.05
N ARG A 8 -2.23 21.67 2.84
CA ARG A 8 -3.30 22.28 3.63
C ARG A 8 -2.79 23.11 4.80
N PHE A 9 -1.67 22.74 5.40
CA PHE A 9 -1.22 23.30 6.68
C PHE A 9 -0.21 24.45 6.50
N HIS A 10 0.43 24.57 5.33
CA HIS A 10 1.43 25.60 5.04
C HIS A 10 1.10 26.39 3.75
N PRO A 11 0.03 27.21 3.75
CA PRO A 11 -0.45 27.87 2.52
C PRO A 11 0.56 28.85 1.91
N ARG A 12 1.31 29.60 2.74
CA ARG A 12 2.34 30.53 2.23
C ARG A 12 3.43 29.80 1.43
N LEU A 13 3.98 28.73 2.01
CA LEU A 13 5.01 27.93 1.37
C LEU A 13 4.50 27.23 0.10
N ARG A 14 3.23 26.75 0.12
CA ARG A 14 2.58 26.20 -1.07
C ARG A 14 2.57 27.21 -2.22
N ASP A 15 2.18 28.45 -1.93
CA ASP A 15 2.05 29.50 -2.94
C ASP A 15 3.43 29.92 -3.48
N GLU A 16 4.44 30.01 -2.62
CA GLU A 16 5.84 30.24 -3.01
C GLU A 16 6.38 29.13 -3.93
N LEU A 17 6.15 27.86 -3.58
CA LEU A 17 6.57 26.72 -4.38
C LEU A 17 5.82 26.68 -5.72
N GLN A 18 4.52 26.97 -5.73
CA GLN A 18 3.74 27.03 -6.95
C GLN A 18 4.22 28.16 -7.87
N ALA A 19 4.55 29.33 -7.31
CA ALA A 19 5.13 30.43 -8.06
C ALA A 19 6.49 30.06 -8.65
N ALA A 20 7.35 29.37 -7.90
CA ALA A 20 8.63 28.88 -8.38
C ALA A 20 8.49 27.84 -9.51
N ILE A 21 7.50 26.95 -9.45
CA ILE A 21 7.17 26.03 -10.55
C ILE A 21 6.69 26.81 -11.77
N ASN A 22 5.77 27.75 -11.59
CA ASN A 22 5.22 28.56 -12.69
C ASN A 22 6.30 29.43 -13.36
N ALA A 23 7.27 29.92 -12.61
CA ALA A 23 8.44 30.66 -13.11
C ALA A 23 9.51 29.75 -13.75
N GLY A 24 9.35 28.42 -13.70
CA GLY A 24 10.28 27.46 -14.27
C GLY A 24 11.54 27.19 -13.43
N HIS A 25 11.60 27.68 -12.18
CA HIS A 25 12.71 27.44 -11.26
C HIS A 25 12.72 26.01 -10.71
N ILE A 26 11.54 25.38 -10.62
CA ILE A 26 11.40 23.98 -10.21
C ILE A 26 10.94 23.18 -11.43
N ARG A 27 11.74 22.19 -11.82
CA ARG A 27 11.44 21.29 -12.95
C ARG A 27 11.38 19.85 -12.49
N LYS A 28 10.52 19.06 -13.14
CA LYS A 28 10.51 17.61 -13.02
C LYS A 28 11.84 17.07 -13.56
N VAL A 29 12.59 16.36 -12.70
CA VAL A 29 13.88 15.76 -13.08
C VAL A 29 13.66 14.36 -13.63
N ASP A 30 12.79 13.58 -13.00
CA ASP A 30 12.56 12.19 -13.34
C ASP A 30 11.13 11.75 -12.99
N GLU A 31 10.70 10.62 -13.55
CA GLU A 31 9.43 9.95 -13.28
C GLU A 31 9.65 8.44 -13.16
N VAL A 32 9.36 7.89 -11.99
CA VAL A 32 9.34 6.44 -11.80
C VAL A 32 7.90 5.95 -11.88
N ALA A 33 7.58 5.24 -12.95
CA ALA A 33 6.30 4.57 -13.11
C ALA A 33 6.35 3.18 -12.44
N LEU A 34 6.12 3.14 -11.12
CA LEU A 34 6.21 1.91 -10.31
C LEU A 34 5.31 0.77 -10.78
N LEU A 35 4.25 1.08 -11.53
CA LEU A 35 3.29 0.11 -12.03
C LEU A 35 3.52 -0.26 -13.51
N GLU A 36 4.64 0.11 -14.12
CA GLU A 36 4.99 -0.35 -15.47
C GLU A 36 5.33 -1.85 -15.50
N GLN A 37 5.11 -2.48 -16.66
CA GLN A 37 5.22 -3.93 -16.85
C GLN A 37 6.58 -4.48 -16.38
N GLN A 38 7.66 -3.73 -16.57
CA GLN A 38 9.02 -4.09 -16.18
C GLN A 38 9.21 -4.14 -14.66
N GLN A 39 8.50 -3.30 -13.90
CA GLN A 39 8.57 -3.22 -12.43
C GLN A 39 7.60 -4.21 -11.76
N LEU A 40 6.54 -4.65 -12.46
CA LEU A 40 5.56 -5.59 -11.93
C LEU A 40 6.14 -6.98 -11.64
N LEU A 41 7.14 -7.42 -12.41
CA LEU A 41 7.67 -8.78 -12.30
C LEU A 41 8.54 -8.97 -11.03
N PRO A 42 9.49 -8.08 -10.71
CA PRO A 42 10.16 -8.07 -9.41
C PRO A 42 9.19 -7.93 -8.24
N LEU A 43 8.17 -7.08 -8.38
CA LEU A 43 7.16 -6.87 -7.35
C LEU A 43 6.36 -8.15 -7.09
N ALA A 44 5.96 -8.87 -8.13
CA ALA A 44 5.27 -10.16 -8.01
C ALA A 44 6.14 -11.21 -7.30
N TYR A 45 7.45 -11.26 -7.57
CA TYR A 45 8.37 -12.14 -6.84
C TYR A 45 8.46 -11.78 -5.36
N LEU A 46 8.57 -10.49 -5.03
CA LEU A 46 8.58 -10.03 -3.63
C LEU A 46 7.27 -10.37 -2.93
N SER A 47 6.12 -10.18 -3.59
CA SER A 47 4.82 -10.57 -3.06
C SER A 47 4.71 -12.08 -2.82
N LEU A 48 5.23 -12.90 -3.74
CA LEU A 48 5.27 -14.36 -3.58
C LEU A 48 6.18 -14.77 -2.40
N GLN A 49 7.36 -14.15 -2.27
CA GLN A 49 8.25 -14.39 -1.13
C GLN A 49 7.58 -14.02 0.18
N LEU A 50 6.94 -12.84 0.24
CA LEU A 50 6.22 -12.40 1.43
C LEU A 50 5.06 -13.33 1.78
N LEU A 51 4.33 -13.84 0.77
CA LEU A 51 3.27 -14.82 0.97
C LEU A 51 3.81 -16.13 1.57
N LEU A 52 4.92 -16.66 1.03
CA LEU A 52 5.52 -17.91 1.52
C LEU A 52 6.06 -17.74 2.94
N ILE A 53 6.80 -16.67 3.20
CA ILE A 53 7.36 -16.37 4.53
C ILE A 53 6.24 -16.15 5.53
N GLY A 54 5.23 -15.36 5.16
CA GLY A 54 4.06 -15.08 5.99
C GLY A 54 3.27 -16.35 6.31
N ALA A 55 3.03 -17.21 5.32
CA ALA A 55 2.31 -18.47 5.50
C ALA A 55 3.04 -19.40 6.51
N VAL A 56 4.36 -19.52 6.40
CA VAL A 56 5.16 -20.32 7.34
C VAL A 56 5.12 -19.70 8.74
N PHE A 57 5.38 -18.39 8.84
CA PHE A 57 5.43 -17.70 10.12
C PHE A 57 4.08 -17.73 10.87
N PHE A 58 2.99 -17.38 10.20
CA PHE A 58 1.65 -17.42 10.78
C PHE A 58 1.16 -18.84 11.00
N GLY A 59 1.57 -19.81 10.17
CA GLY A 59 1.32 -21.23 10.41
C GLY A 59 1.94 -21.71 11.73
N ILE A 60 3.19 -21.34 11.99
CA ILE A 60 3.89 -21.62 13.25
C ILE A 60 3.19 -20.94 14.42
N LEU A 61 2.87 -19.65 14.32
CA LEU A 61 2.16 -18.91 15.38
C LEU A 61 0.79 -19.52 15.69
N ASN A 62 0.02 -19.87 14.66
CA ASN A 62 -1.30 -20.49 14.83
C ASN A 62 -1.18 -21.86 15.51
N TYR A 63 -0.19 -22.67 15.13
CA TYR A 63 0.07 -23.94 15.79
C TYR A 63 0.52 -23.74 17.25
N ALA A 64 1.41 -22.77 17.52
CA ALA A 64 1.84 -22.44 18.87
C ALA A 64 0.66 -21.97 19.74
N ALA A 65 -0.23 -21.13 19.19
CA ALA A 65 -1.45 -20.68 19.86
C ALA A 65 -2.42 -21.84 20.13
N TYR A 66 -2.55 -22.79 19.20
CA TYR A 66 -3.35 -24.00 19.39
C TYR A 66 -2.79 -24.87 20.53
N VAL A 67 -1.48 -25.15 20.53
CA VAL A 67 -0.82 -25.91 21.60
C VAL A 67 -0.93 -25.17 22.93
N TRP A 68 -0.80 -23.84 22.93
CA TRP A 68 -0.98 -23.02 24.13
C TRP A 68 -2.41 -23.12 24.68
N HIS A 69 -3.42 -23.08 23.83
CA HIS A 69 -4.82 -23.09 24.27
C HIS A 69 -5.32 -24.49 24.69
N TYR A 70 -4.96 -25.52 23.92
CA TYR A 70 -5.47 -26.88 24.12
C TYR A 70 -4.49 -27.78 24.88
N HIS A 71 -3.25 -27.35 25.10
CA HIS A 71 -2.18 -28.15 25.73
C HIS A 71 -1.98 -29.53 25.10
N THR A 72 -2.30 -29.68 23.81
CA THR A 72 -2.13 -30.92 23.06
C THR A 72 -1.26 -30.67 21.82
N LEU A 73 -0.45 -31.68 21.47
CA LEU A 73 0.40 -31.68 20.27
C LEU A 73 -0.29 -32.34 19.05
N GLY A 74 -1.60 -32.57 19.15
CA GLY A 74 -2.36 -33.28 18.11
C GLY A 74 -2.60 -32.39 16.89
N LEU A 75 -2.08 -32.79 15.74
CA LEU A 75 -2.45 -32.26 14.43
C LEU A 75 -3.84 -32.80 14.03
N SER A 76 -4.91 -32.35 14.68
CA SER A 76 -6.28 -32.66 14.26
C SER A 76 -6.78 -31.69 13.17
N SER A 77 -5.90 -31.31 12.24
CA SER A 77 -6.30 -30.52 11.07
C SER A 77 -6.95 -31.47 10.05
N THR A 78 -8.26 -31.66 10.16
CA THR A 78 -9.06 -32.21 9.04
C THR A 78 -8.84 -31.32 7.81
N GLY A 79 -8.83 -31.88 6.59
CA GLY A 79 -8.59 -31.11 5.35
C GLY A 79 -9.50 -29.87 5.18
N TRP A 80 -10.67 -29.89 5.82
CA TRP A 80 -11.57 -28.73 5.95
C TRP A 80 -11.04 -27.58 6.81
N GLY A 81 -10.30 -27.84 7.88
CA GLY A 81 -9.65 -26.79 8.65
C GLY A 81 -8.59 -26.05 7.82
N LEU A 82 -7.83 -26.78 7.01
CA LEU A 82 -6.84 -26.20 6.10
C LEU A 82 -7.51 -25.35 5.00
N LEU A 83 -8.59 -25.85 4.39
CA LEU A 83 -9.33 -25.08 3.39
C LEU A 83 -9.94 -23.81 3.99
N LEU A 84 -10.57 -23.90 5.16
CA LEU A 84 -11.15 -22.75 5.85
C LEU A 84 -10.07 -21.72 6.19
N TRP A 85 -8.91 -22.17 6.68
CA TRP A 85 -7.76 -21.31 6.95
C TRP A 85 -7.31 -20.58 5.68
N LEU A 86 -7.20 -21.27 4.54
CA LEU A 86 -6.83 -20.65 3.27
C LEU A 86 -7.86 -19.58 2.85
N VAL A 87 -9.16 -19.90 2.92
CA VAL A 87 -10.23 -18.96 2.57
C VAL A 87 -10.19 -17.71 3.45
N ILE A 88 -10.03 -17.88 4.78
CA ILE A 88 -9.93 -16.75 5.71
C ILE A 88 -8.71 -15.88 5.39
N ASN A 89 -7.57 -16.47 5.04
CA ASN A 89 -6.38 -15.71 4.66
C ASN A 89 -6.58 -14.94 3.35
N VAL A 90 -7.21 -15.55 2.34
CA VAL A 90 -7.53 -14.86 1.08
C VAL A 90 -8.48 -13.69 1.32
N VAL A 91 -9.57 -13.91 2.06
CA VAL A 91 -10.54 -12.86 2.41
C VAL A 91 -9.88 -11.76 3.24
N GLY A 92 -9.10 -12.14 4.26
CA GLY A 92 -8.35 -11.22 5.11
C GLY A 92 -7.37 -10.37 4.29
N TYR A 93 -6.66 -10.97 3.35
CA TYR A 93 -5.78 -10.26 2.43
C TYR A 93 -6.54 -9.25 1.57
N CYS A 94 -7.66 -9.64 0.95
CA CYS A 94 -8.49 -8.71 0.16
C CYS A 94 -9.01 -7.53 0.99
N VAL A 95 -9.48 -7.80 2.23
CA VAL A 95 -9.96 -6.76 3.14
C VAL A 95 -8.83 -5.83 3.56
N MET A 96 -7.68 -6.37 3.95
CA MET A 96 -6.52 -5.58 4.36
C MET A 96 -6.00 -4.70 3.23
N LEU A 97 -6.02 -5.21 1.99
CA LEU A 97 -5.58 -4.46 0.83
C LEU A 97 -6.52 -3.28 0.55
N LEU A 98 -7.84 -3.47 0.66
CA LEU A 98 -8.79 -2.35 0.58
C LEU A 98 -8.57 -1.32 1.70
N LEU A 99 -8.38 -1.78 2.94
CA LEU A 99 -8.13 -0.89 4.08
C LEU A 99 -6.82 -0.09 3.90
N HIS A 100 -5.78 -0.72 3.38
CA HIS A 100 -4.50 -0.07 3.08
C HIS A 100 -4.67 1.08 2.08
N GLU A 101 -5.35 0.83 0.96
CA GLU A 101 -5.61 1.88 -0.03
C GLU A 101 -6.53 2.99 0.50
N LEU A 102 -7.47 2.66 1.40
CA LEU A 102 -8.30 3.66 2.06
C LEU A 102 -7.50 4.54 3.03
N LEU A 103 -6.51 3.98 3.73
CA LEU A 103 -5.61 4.76 4.58
C LEU A 103 -4.76 5.74 3.76
N HIS A 104 -4.24 5.30 2.61
CA HIS A 104 -3.60 6.19 1.65
C HIS A 104 -4.53 7.30 1.19
N GLY A 105 -5.77 6.94 0.82
CA GLY A 105 -6.80 7.90 0.44
C GLY A 105 -7.09 8.93 1.53
N ALA A 106 -7.21 8.48 2.78
CA ALA A 106 -7.40 9.34 3.94
C ALA A 106 -6.19 10.27 4.17
N ALA A 107 -4.97 9.76 4.01
CA ALA A 107 -3.76 10.57 4.12
C ALA A 107 -3.72 11.66 3.04
N PHE A 108 -4.03 11.34 1.78
CA PHE A 108 -4.16 12.34 0.72
C PHE A 108 -5.20 13.42 1.07
N LEU A 109 -6.39 13.02 1.55
CA LEU A 109 -7.44 13.95 1.95
C LEU A 109 -7.02 14.83 3.13
N LEU A 110 -6.31 14.28 4.11
CA LEU A 110 -5.80 15.01 5.27
C LEU A 110 -4.90 16.18 4.84
N TRP A 111 -4.01 15.93 3.87
CA TRP A 111 -3.11 16.94 3.32
C TRP A 111 -3.78 17.91 2.34
N GLY A 112 -5.06 17.70 2.00
CA GLY A 112 -5.85 18.53 1.09
C GLY A 112 -5.79 18.07 -0.37
N GLY A 113 -5.27 16.86 -0.63
CA GLY A 113 -5.22 16.27 -1.95
C GLY A 113 -6.52 15.58 -2.36
N ARG A 114 -6.61 15.22 -3.63
CA ARG A 114 -7.68 14.40 -4.20
C ARG A 114 -7.13 13.01 -4.50
N PRO A 115 -7.48 11.99 -3.71
CA PRO A 115 -7.03 10.63 -3.97
C PRO A 115 -7.65 10.10 -5.26
N TYR A 116 -6.89 9.24 -5.92
CA TYR A 116 -7.28 8.51 -7.12
C TYR A 116 -7.00 7.05 -6.87
N LEU A 117 -8.07 6.27 -6.70
CA LEU A 117 -8.02 4.83 -6.56
C LEU A 117 -8.02 4.20 -7.96
N GLY A 118 -7.13 3.24 -8.16
CA GLY A 118 -7.04 2.48 -9.40
C GLY A 118 -6.71 1.02 -9.13
N ALA A 119 -6.97 0.19 -10.13
CA ALA A 119 -6.65 -1.23 -10.11
C ALA A 119 -5.85 -1.58 -11.36
N LYS A 120 -4.75 -2.32 -11.18
CA LYS A 120 -4.02 -2.97 -12.26
C LYS A 120 -4.04 -4.46 -12.01
N LEU A 121 -5.20 -5.06 -12.24
CA LEU A 121 -5.44 -6.49 -12.04
C LEU A 121 -4.58 -7.32 -13.01
N PRO A 122 -4.09 -8.50 -12.60
CA PRO A 122 -4.23 -9.13 -11.27
C PRO A 122 -3.20 -8.68 -10.22
N TYR A 123 -2.37 -7.67 -10.51
CA TYR A 123 -1.13 -7.43 -9.79
C TYR A 123 -1.23 -6.47 -8.60
N ALA A 124 -2.02 -5.39 -8.71
CA ALA A 124 -2.06 -4.37 -7.65
C ALA A 124 -3.37 -3.58 -7.66
N LEU A 125 -3.81 -3.16 -6.47
CA LEU A 125 -4.58 -1.92 -6.32
C LEU A 125 -3.60 -0.81 -5.96
N TYR A 126 -3.98 0.44 -6.22
CA TYR A 126 -3.16 1.58 -5.86
C TYR A 126 -4.02 2.82 -5.61
N CYS A 127 -3.57 3.62 -4.66
CA CYS A 127 -4.07 4.95 -4.37
C CYS A 127 -2.98 5.98 -4.70
N GLY A 128 -3.25 6.86 -5.64
CA GLY A 128 -2.34 7.94 -6.03
C GLY A 128 -3.02 9.30 -5.99
N ALA A 129 -2.31 10.33 -6.43
CA ALA A 129 -2.84 11.68 -6.58
C ALA A 129 -2.33 12.30 -7.89
N LYS A 130 -3.14 12.20 -8.94
CA LYS A 130 -2.77 12.66 -10.29
C LYS A 130 -2.50 14.17 -10.30
N ASN A 131 -1.39 14.57 -10.91
CA ASN A 131 -0.96 15.98 -11.09
C ASN A 131 -0.80 16.78 -9.78
N GLN A 132 -0.69 16.11 -8.64
CA GLN A 132 -0.54 16.73 -7.33
C GLN A 132 0.85 16.46 -6.78
N LEU A 133 1.51 17.50 -6.32
CA LEU A 133 2.83 17.44 -5.71
C LEU A 133 2.70 17.59 -4.20
N PHE A 134 3.29 16.62 -3.50
CA PHE A 134 3.42 16.63 -2.05
C PHE A 134 4.89 16.82 -1.69
N ARG A 135 5.14 17.54 -0.61
CA ARG A 135 6.48 17.68 -0.03
C ARG A 135 6.95 16.32 0.51
N ARG A 136 8.26 16.14 0.63
CA ARG A 136 8.87 14.89 1.13
C ARG A 136 8.25 14.38 2.44
N ASN A 137 8.02 15.27 3.40
CA ASN A 137 7.47 14.88 4.71
C ASN A 137 6.02 14.38 4.60
N GLN A 138 5.25 14.92 3.66
CA GLN A 138 3.89 14.45 3.37
C GLN A 138 3.95 13.12 2.61
N TYR A 139 4.89 12.98 1.68
CA TYR A 139 5.14 11.73 0.96
C TYR A 139 5.49 10.57 1.90
N LEU A 140 6.24 10.81 2.98
CA LEU A 140 6.53 9.76 3.97
C LEU A 140 5.28 9.23 4.69
N VAL A 141 4.22 10.04 4.79
CA VAL A 141 2.94 9.64 5.41
C VAL A 141 2.03 8.96 4.40
N VAL A 142 2.17 9.30 3.11
CA VAL A 142 1.29 8.84 2.02
C VAL A 142 1.90 7.69 1.21
N GLY A 143 3.21 7.46 1.32
CA GLY A 143 3.92 6.36 0.65
C GLY A 143 4.11 5.13 1.54
N LEU A 144 3.36 5.02 2.65
CA LEU A 144 3.52 4.00 3.69
C LEU A 144 2.36 3.01 3.76
#